data_AF-J9EE60-F1
#
_entry.id   AF-J9EE60-F1
#
_cell.length_a   1.000
_cell.length_b   1.000
_cell.length_c   1.000
_cell.angle_alpha   90.00
_cell.angle_beta   90.00
_cell.angle_gamma   90.00
#
_symmetry.space_group_name_H-M   'P 1'
#
loop_
_entity.id
_entity.type
_entity.pdbx_description
1 polymer ?
#
loop_
_entity_poly.entity_id
_entity_poly.type
_entity_poly.pdbx_seq_one_letter_code
_entity_poly.pdbx_strand_id
1 'polypeptide(L)'
;MELCMQASELANNVVFNAILIVVIIISATAIVVEIWVMFKTTNRILLHRNTRILIITHQLWLILHCAARIFAHLYVLVSYQKTYTNPCGYMTFPWECFMMRTPITLTLFLNAASIPTVVIERALATYFSARYEKIWKKCHCYTFHSTG
;
A
#
# COMPACT_ATOMS: atom_id res chain seq x y z
N MET A 1 -22.76 29.38 -0.70
CA MET A 1 -22.32 30.06 -1.94
C MET A 1 -20.80 30.05 -2.06
N GLU A 2 -20.08 30.44 -1.00
CA GLU A 2 -18.60 30.44 -0.93
C GLU A 2 -17.94 29.10 -1.30
N LEU A 3 -18.41 27.97 -0.75
CA LEU A 3 -17.90 26.63 -1.07
C LEU A 3 -17.97 26.28 -2.57
N CYS A 4 -19.01 26.74 -3.28
CA CYS A 4 -19.15 26.48 -4.72
C CYS A 4 -18.19 27.31 -5.55
N MET A 5 -17.91 28.56 -5.13
CA MET A 5 -16.96 29.43 -5.80
C MET A 5 -15.55 28.86 -5.71
N GLN A 6 -15.16 28.38 -4.52
CA GLN A 6 -13.86 27.73 -4.31
C GLN A 6 -13.69 26.45 -5.15
N ALA A 7 -14.73 25.63 -5.28
CA ALA A 7 -14.69 24.43 -6.12
C ALA A 7 -14.52 24.78 -7.61
N SER A 8 -15.21 25.81 -8.08
CA SER A 8 -15.11 26.33 -9.45
C SER A 8 -13.72 26.91 -9.74
N GLU A 9 -13.15 27.67 -8.81
CA GLU A 9 -11.80 28.24 -8.94
C GLU A 9 -10.74 27.14 -8.99
N LEU A 10 -10.87 26.12 -8.13
CA LEU A 10 -9.96 24.97 -8.12
C LEU A 10 -10.02 24.15 -9.42
N ALA A 11 -11.22 23.94 -9.97
CA ALA A 11 -11.41 23.22 -11.23
C ALA A 11 -10.80 23.96 -12.42
N ASN A 12 -10.86 25.30 -12.42
CA ASN A 12 -10.26 26.14 -13.46
C ASN A 12 -8.76 26.42 -13.24
N ASN A 13 -8.19 26.01 -12.10
CA ASN A 13 -6.79 26.23 -11.81
C ASN A 13 -5.89 25.24 -12.59
N VAL A 14 -5.15 25.78 -13.56
CA VAL A 14 -4.21 25.02 -14.41
C VAL A 14 -3.14 24.31 -13.58
N VAL A 15 -2.68 24.92 -12.48
CA VAL A 15 -1.65 24.32 -11.60
C VAL A 15 -2.17 23.04 -10.95
N PHE A 16 -3.41 23.08 -10.45
CA PHE A 16 -4.02 21.90 -9.82
C PHE A 16 -4.19 20.77 -10.84
N ASN A 17 -4.67 21.10 -12.03
CA ASN A 17 -4.84 20.14 -13.11
C ASN A 17 -3.50 19.49 -13.52
N ALA A 18 -2.43 20.29 -13.64
CA ALA A 18 -1.09 19.78 -13.91
C ALA A 18 -0.59 18.82 -12.81
N ILE A 19 -0.83 19.15 -11.53
CA ILE A 19 -0.48 18.28 -10.40
C ILE A 19 -1.22 16.94 -10.50
N LEU A 20 -2.51 16.94 -10.81
CA LEU A 20 -3.29 15.70 -10.98
C LEU A 20 -2.68 14.80 -12.06
N ILE A 21 -2.34 15.36 -13.22
CA ILE A 21 -1.73 14.62 -14.33
C ILE A 21 -0.37 14.04 -13.93
N VAL A 22 0.48 14.84 -13.28
CA VAL A 22 1.80 14.37 -12.81
C VAL A 22 1.65 13.23 -11.82
N VAL A 23 0.71 13.32 -10.88
CA VAL A 23 0.45 12.25 -9.90
C VAL A 23 -0.03 10.97 -10.60
N ILE A 24 -0.90 11.07 -11.61
CA ILE A 24 -1.34 9.91 -12.41
C ILE A 24 -0.15 9.24 -13.10
N ILE A 25 0.76 10.02 -13.71
CA ILE A 25 1.96 9.47 -14.37
C ILE A 25 2.85 8.76 -13.35
N ILE A 26 3.14 9.39 -12.21
CA ILE A 26 3.95 8.79 -11.15
C ILE A 26 3.30 7.48 -10.67
N SER A 27 2.00 7.47 -10.40
CA SER A 27 1.29 6.26 -9.97
C SER A 27 1.29 5.16 -11.05
N ALA A 28 1.17 5.50 -12.33
CA ALA A 28 1.27 4.53 -13.42
C ALA A 28 2.68 3.92 -13.51
N THR A 29 3.73 4.74 -13.40
CA THR A 29 5.11 4.23 -13.38
C THR A 29 5.39 3.35 -12.15
N ALA A 30 4.81 3.68 -11.00
CA ALA A 30 4.93 2.87 -9.79
C ALA A 30 4.38 1.45 -10.02
N ILE A 31 3.21 1.30 -10.65
CA ILE A 31 2.64 -0.03 -10.96
C ILE A 31 3.60 -0.87 -11.81
N VAL A 32 4.24 -0.28 -12.82
CA VAL A 32 5.20 -1.00 -13.67
C VAL A 32 6.40 -1.48 -12.85
N VAL A 33 6.95 -0.61 -11.99
CA VAL A 33 8.05 -0.96 -11.10
C VAL A 33 7.65 -2.04 -10.11
N GLU A 34 6.44 -1.97 -9.56
CA GLU A 34 5.90 -2.96 -8.61
C GLU A 34 5.76 -4.36 -9.24
N ILE A 35 5.22 -4.43 -10.47
CA ILE A 35 5.12 -5.68 -11.23
C ILE A 35 6.51 -6.25 -11.53
N TRP A 36 7.45 -5.39 -11.93
CA TRP A 36 8.84 -5.79 -12.19
C TRP A 36 9.51 -6.36 -10.94
N VAL A 37 9.36 -5.70 -9.80
CA VAL A 37 9.86 -6.16 -8.49
C VAL A 37 9.24 -7.50 -8.13
N MET A 38 7.93 -7.69 -8.35
CA MET A 38 7.24 -8.95 -8.07
C MET A 38 7.80 -10.11 -8.91
N PHE A 39 8.04 -9.88 -10.20
CA PHE A 39 8.63 -10.89 -11.09
C PHE A 39 10.06 -11.25 -10.69
N LYS A 40 10.89 -10.22 -10.41
CA LYS A 40 12.28 -10.42 -9.97
C LYS A 40 12.36 -11.15 -8.63
N THR A 41 11.49 -10.81 -7.67
CA THR A 41 11.40 -11.44 -6.35
C THR A 41 11.03 -12.91 -6.45
N THR A 42 10.08 -13.23 -7.34
CA THR A 42 9.62 -14.62 -7.55
C THR A 42 10.70 -15.51 -8.17
N ASN A 43 11.53 -14.97 -9.08
CA ASN A 43 12.54 -15.75 -9.79
C ASN A 43 13.91 -15.83 -9.10
N ARG A 44 14.28 -14.84 -8.27
CA ARG A 44 15.65 -14.73 -7.73
C ARG A 44 15.80 -15.18 -6.28
N ILE A 45 14.74 -15.18 -5.47
CA ILE A 45 14.92 -15.22 -4.02
C ILE A 45 14.48 -16.57 -3.43
N LEU A 46 15.46 -17.32 -2.92
CA LEU A 46 15.32 -18.54 -2.11
C LEU A 46 14.82 -18.20 -0.68
N LEU A 47 13.82 -17.32 -0.57
CA LEU A 47 13.24 -16.93 0.71
C LEU A 47 12.37 -18.05 1.26
N HIS A 48 12.36 -18.17 2.59
CA HIS A 48 11.45 -19.03 3.31
C HIS A 48 9.99 -18.74 2.90
N ARG A 49 9.18 -19.78 2.73
CA ARG A 49 7.82 -19.73 2.16
C ARG A 49 6.93 -18.66 2.82
N ASN A 50 7.09 -18.47 4.13
CA ASN A 50 6.30 -17.52 4.91
C ASN A 50 6.56 -16.06 4.48
N THR A 51 7.83 -15.68 4.29
CA THR A 51 8.22 -14.33 3.87
C THR A 51 7.81 -14.04 2.43
N ARG A 52 7.83 -15.07 1.57
CA ARG A 52 7.40 -14.92 0.17
C ARG A 52 5.91 -14.55 0.08
N ILE A 53 5.04 -15.21 0.86
CA ILE A 53 3.60 -14.89 0.88
C ILE A 53 3.38 -13.46 1.35
N LEU A 54 4.10 -13.05 2.40
CA LEU A 54 3.94 -11.72 2.98
C LEU A 54 4.39 -10.59 2.04
N ILE A 55 5.53 -10.74 1.37
CA ILE A 55 6.01 -9.77 0.37
C ILE A 55 5.02 -9.66 -0.80
N ILE A 56 4.49 -10.80 -1.29
CA ILE A 56 3.47 -10.80 -2.34
C ILE A 56 2.22 -10.05 -1.88
N THR A 57 1.74 -10.32 -0.66
CA THR A 57 0.58 -9.64 -0.10
C THR A 57 0.80 -8.14 0.04
N HIS A 58 1.96 -7.69 0.53
CA HIS A 58 2.31 -6.27 0.58
C HIS A 58 2.33 -5.63 -0.81
N GLN A 59 2.94 -6.31 -1.78
CA GLN A 59 3.00 -5.83 -3.16
C GLN A 59 1.60 -5.70 -3.80
N LEU A 60 0.70 -6.64 -3.51
CA LEU A 60 -0.69 -6.58 -3.96
C LEU A 60 -1.44 -5.39 -3.34
N TRP A 61 -1.21 -5.08 -2.06
CA TRP A 61 -1.79 -3.90 -1.41
C TRP A 61 -1.27 -2.59 -1.99
N LEU A 62 0.01 -2.52 -2.35
CA LEU A 62 0.60 -1.38 -3.05
C LEU A 62 -0.02 -1.19 -4.45
N ILE A 63 -0.15 -2.26 -5.24
CA ILE A 63 -0.79 -2.21 -6.55
C ILE A 63 -2.24 -1.71 -6.43
N LEU A 64 -2.99 -2.23 -5.45
CA LEU A 64 -4.36 -1.81 -5.18
C LEU A 64 -4.45 -0.34 -4.75
N HIS A 65 -3.49 0.13 -3.94
CA HIS A 65 -3.39 1.54 -3.53
C HIS A 65 -3.14 2.45 -4.74
N CYS A 66 -2.17 2.08 -5.60
CA CYS A 66 -1.83 2.82 -6.81
C CYS A 66 -3.01 2.85 -7.79
N ALA A 67 -3.73 1.73 -7.97
CA ALA A 67 -4.94 1.67 -8.80
C ALA A 67 -6.06 2.59 -8.26
N ALA A 68 -6.31 2.57 -6.95
CA ALA A 68 -7.30 3.44 -6.31
C ALA A 68 -6.95 4.92 -6.44
N ARG A 69 -5.65 5.27 -6.33
CA ARG A 69 -5.15 6.63 -6.54
C ARG A 69 -5.37 7.09 -7.98
N ILE A 70 -5.03 6.26 -8.96
CA ILE A 70 -5.27 6.58 -10.38
C ILE A 70 -6.76 6.79 -10.64
N PHE A 71 -7.61 5.89 -10.16
CA PHE A 71 -9.07 6.01 -10.34
C PHE A 71 -9.61 7.32 -9.75
N ALA A 72 -9.23 7.66 -8.52
CA ALA A 72 -9.68 8.89 -7.87
C ALA A 72 -9.22 10.15 -8.62
N HIS A 73 -7.94 10.23 -8.98
CA HIS A 73 -7.40 11.41 -9.68
C HIS A 73 -7.93 11.53 -11.10
N LEU A 74 -8.11 10.42 -11.81
CA LEU A 74 -8.72 10.40 -13.13
C LEU A 74 -10.19 10.82 -13.08
N TYR A 75 -10.94 10.36 -12.08
CA TYR A 75 -12.33 10.77 -11.88
C TYR A 75 -12.44 12.29 -11.65
N VAL A 76 -11.60 12.85 -10.77
CA VAL A 76 -11.55 14.30 -10.52
C VAL A 76 -11.19 15.07 -11.79
N LEU A 77 -10.19 14.59 -12.53
CA LEU A 77 -9.77 15.19 -13.79
C LEU A 77 -10.91 15.23 -14.83
N VAL A 78 -11.60 14.12 -15.03
CA VAL A 78 -12.76 14.02 -15.94
C VAL A 78 -13.91 14.92 -15.46
N SER A 79 -14.14 14.98 -14.14
CA SER A 79 -15.16 15.86 -13.57
C SER A 79 -14.85 17.33 -13.80
N TYR A 80 -13.58 17.74 -13.79
CA TYR A 80 -13.17 19.12 -14.01
C TYR A 80 -13.13 19.51 -15.48
N GLN A 81 -12.91 18.55 -16.38
CA GLN A 81 -13.04 18.78 -17.83
C GLN A 81 -14.48 19.06 -18.27
N LYS A 82 -15.49 18.58 -17.52
CA LYS A 82 -16.88 18.93 -17.79
C LYS A 82 -17.12 20.40 -17.46
N THR A 83 -17.46 21.18 -18.48
CA THR A 83 -17.79 22.60 -18.30
C THR A 83 -19.19 22.73 -17.72
N TYR A 84 -19.30 23.23 -16.49
CA TYR A 84 -20.57 23.51 -15.84
C TYR A 84 -20.86 25.02 -15.90
N THR A 85 -22.08 25.38 -16.30
CA THR A 85 -22.55 26.77 -16.28
C THR A 85 -22.82 27.29 -14.86
N ASN A 86 -23.05 26.39 -13.91
CA ASN A 86 -23.27 26.69 -12.49
C ASN A 86 -22.04 26.30 -11.65
N PRO A 87 -21.50 27.17 -10.78
CA PRO A 87 -20.29 26.88 -9.99
C PRO A 87 -20.47 25.73 -9.00
N CYS A 88 -21.69 25.49 -8.51
CA CYS A 88 -21.98 24.33 -7.65
C CYS A 88 -21.97 22.99 -8.41
N GLY A 89 -21.92 22.99 -9.75
CA GLY A 89 -21.84 21.77 -10.56
C GLY A 89 -20.52 21.00 -10.39
N TYR A 90 -19.47 21.68 -9.93
CA TYR A 90 -18.17 21.07 -9.60
C TYR A 90 -18.15 20.37 -8.23
N MET A 91 -19.21 20.50 -7.44
CA MET A 91 -19.27 19.93 -6.10
C MET A 91 -19.56 18.42 -6.20
N THR A 92 -18.62 17.62 -5.73
CA THR A 92 -18.73 16.16 -5.74
C THR A 92 -19.74 15.69 -4.69
N PHE A 93 -20.60 14.73 -5.06
CA PHE A 93 -21.54 14.14 -4.11
C PHE A 93 -20.81 13.39 -2.96
N PRO A 94 -21.40 13.33 -1.75
CA PRO A 94 -20.80 12.62 -0.63
C PRO A 94 -20.48 11.15 -0.92
N TRP A 95 -21.32 10.48 -1.70
CA TRP A 95 -21.13 9.08 -2.10
C TRP A 95 -19.89 8.89 -2.99
N GLU A 96 -19.70 9.77 -3.97
CA GLU A 96 -18.54 9.76 -4.87
C GLU A 96 -17.25 10.02 -4.07
N CYS A 97 -17.29 10.96 -3.13
CA CYS A 97 -16.16 11.23 -2.23
C CYS A 97 -15.83 10.02 -1.34
N PHE A 98 -16.84 9.32 -0.82
CA PHE A 98 -16.67 8.10 -0.04
C PHE A 98 -16.05 6.98 -0.88
N MET A 99 -16.55 6.77 -2.10
CA MET A 99 -16.01 5.77 -3.04
C MET A 99 -14.56 6.05 -3.42
N MET A 100 -14.13 7.32 -3.47
CA MET A 100 -12.73 7.68 -3.72
C MET A 100 -11.83 7.56 -2.48
N ARG A 101 -12.27 8.07 -1.32
CA ARG A 101 -11.43 8.13 -0.10
C ARG A 101 -11.29 6.80 0.63
N THR A 102 -12.35 6.01 0.68
CA THR A 102 -12.37 4.73 1.41
C THR A 102 -11.30 3.75 0.91
N PRO A 103 -11.18 3.45 -0.39
CA PRO A 103 -10.17 2.51 -0.87
C PRO A 103 -8.74 3.03 -0.64
N ILE A 104 -8.49 4.33 -0.81
CA ILE A 104 -7.16 4.93 -0.56
C ILE A 104 -6.77 4.78 0.91
N THR A 105 -7.70 5.09 1.83
CA THR A 105 -7.45 5.05 3.27
C THR A 105 -7.28 3.62 3.75
N LEU A 106 -8.14 2.70 3.31
CA LEU A 106 -8.08 1.28 3.67
C LEU A 106 -6.77 0.64 3.21
N THR A 107 -6.37 0.86 1.96
CA THR A 107 -5.12 0.32 1.41
C THR A 107 -3.89 0.90 2.11
N LEU A 108 -3.93 2.18 2.53
CA LEU A 108 -2.86 2.77 3.33
C LEU A 108 -2.71 2.08 4.70
N PHE A 109 -3.82 1.82 5.40
CA PHE A 109 -3.79 1.10 6.67
C PHE A 109 -3.25 -0.32 6.52
N LEU A 110 -3.66 -1.04 5.47
CA LEU A 110 -3.21 -2.40 5.22
C LEU A 110 -1.73 -2.46 4.85
N ASN A 111 -1.25 -1.49 4.07
CA ASN A 111 0.18 -1.31 3.83
C ASN A 111 0.93 -1.03 5.13
N ALA A 112 0.44 -0.13 5.97
CA ALA A 112 1.06 0.17 7.26
C ALA A 112 1.06 -1.03 8.21
N ALA A 113 0.02 -1.86 8.21
CA ALA A 113 -0.09 -3.06 9.06
C ALA A 113 0.78 -4.23 8.58
N SER A 114 1.07 -4.30 7.28
CA SER A 114 1.88 -5.39 6.72
C SER A 114 3.33 -5.37 7.20
N ILE A 115 3.94 -4.20 7.37
CA ILE A 115 5.33 -4.03 7.83
C ILE A 115 5.56 -4.57 9.26
N PRO A 116 4.80 -4.17 10.29
CA PRO A 116 4.96 -4.71 11.63
C PRO A 116 4.62 -6.20 11.70
N THR A 117 3.70 -6.69 10.86
CA THR A 117 3.42 -8.13 10.76
C THR A 117 4.67 -8.91 10.34
N VAL A 118 5.47 -8.40 9.40
CA VAL A 118 6.78 -9.00 9.02
C VAL A 118 7.71 -9.05 10.23
N VAL A 119 7.86 -7.93 10.92
CA VAL A 119 8.81 -7.82 12.04
C VAL A 119 8.41 -8.77 13.17
N ILE A 120 7.13 -8.87 13.49
CA ILE A 120 6.60 -9.77 14.51
C ILE A 120 6.83 -11.23 14.11
N GLU A 121 6.50 -11.61 12.87
CA GLU A 121 6.72 -12.97 12.38
C GLU A 121 8.20 -13.37 12.48
N ARG A 122 9.10 -12.48 12.06
CA ARG A 122 10.56 -12.70 12.12
C ARG A 122 11.05 -12.77 13.57
N ALA A 123 10.59 -11.88 14.44
CA ALA A 123 10.95 -11.88 15.85
C ALA A 123 10.50 -13.16 16.55
N LEU A 124 9.28 -13.63 16.28
CA LEU A 124 8.77 -14.90 16.80
C LEU A 124 9.62 -16.09 16.31
N ALA A 125 9.92 -16.16 15.02
CA ALA A 125 10.75 -17.24 14.46
C ALA A 125 12.14 -17.30 15.11
N THR A 126 12.81 -16.15 15.28
CA THR A 126 14.12 -16.08 15.96
C THR A 126 14.00 -16.42 17.44
N TYR A 127 12.96 -15.94 18.12
CA TYR A 127 12.74 -16.22 19.54
C TYR A 127 12.52 -17.72 19.80
N PHE A 128 11.69 -18.38 18.99
CA PHE A 128 11.49 -19.82 19.10
C PHE A 128 12.77 -20.60 18.78
N SER A 129 13.48 -20.25 17.72
CA SER A 129 14.77 -20.89 17.37
C SER A 129 15.78 -20.81 18.51
N ALA A 130 15.97 -19.63 19.12
CA ALA A 130 16.86 -19.44 20.26
C ALA A 130 16.43 -20.24 21.50
N ARG A 131 15.12 -20.41 21.72
CA ARG A 131 14.58 -21.20 22.82
C ARG A 131 14.88 -22.69 22.63
N TYR A 132 14.69 -23.23 21.43
CA TYR A 132 15.01 -24.62 21.12
C TYR A 132 16.51 -24.90 21.25
N GLU A 133 17.37 -24.00 20.77
CA GLU A 133 18.82 -24.17 20.89
C GLU A 133 19.29 -24.19 22.36
N LYS A 134 18.72 -23.34 23.21
CA LYS A 134 19.00 -23.33 24.65
C LYS A 134 18.54 -24.62 25.34
N ILE A 135 17.36 -25.13 25.00
CA ILE A 135 16.86 -26.40 25.54
C ILE A 135 17.73 -27.56 25.08
N TRP A 136 18.10 -27.59 23.80
CA TRP A 136 18.97 -28.62 23.25
C TRP A 136 20.36 -28.64 23.90
N LYS A 137 21.02 -27.48 24.03
CA LYS A 137 22.31 -27.37 24.72
C LYS A 137 22.20 -27.81 26.18
N LYS A 138 21.09 -27.48 26.86
CA LYS A 138 20.85 -27.90 28.24
C LYS A 138 20.72 -29.42 28.33
N CYS A 139 19.87 -30.05 27.52
CA CYS A 139 19.69 -31.51 27.50
C CYS A 139 20.96 -32.26 27.12
N HIS A 140 21.73 -31.78 26.13
CA HIS A 140 22.98 -32.43 25.70
C HIS A 140 24.05 -32.41 26.81
N CYS A 141 24.08 -31.36 27.64
CA CYS A 141 24.97 -31.25 28.79
C CYS A 141 24.54 -32.20 29.94
N TYR A 142 23.23 -32.38 30.16
CA TYR A 142 22.72 -33.36 31.14
C TYR A 142 22.98 -34.82 30.73
N THR A 143 22.95 -35.17 29.45
CA THR A 143 23.34 -36.51 28.99
C THR A 143 24.84 -36.79 29.13
N PHE A 144 25.69 -35.77 28.99
CA PHE A 144 27.14 -35.92 29.15
C PHE A 144 27.56 -36.07 30.62
N HIS A 145 26.84 -35.44 31.56
CA HIS A 145 27.15 -35.54 32.99
C HIS A 145 26.55 -36.79 33.67
N SER A 146 25.62 -37.49 33.01
CA SER A 146 25.02 -38.72 33.54
C SER A 146 25.71 -40.01 33.03
N THR A 147 26.77 -39.87 32.25
CA THR A 147 27.56 -40.99 31.66
C THR A 147 29.02 -41.02 32.14
N GLY A 148 29.38 -40.21 33.15
CA GLY A 148 30.70 -40.20 33.81
C GLY A 148 30.65 -40.78 35.21
#